data_AF-A0A2S7VRK6-F1
#
_entry.id   AF-A0A2S7VRK6-F1
#
_cell.length_a   1.000
_cell.length_b   1.000
_cell.length_c   1.000
_cell.angle_alpha   90.00
_cell.angle_beta   90.00
_cell.angle_gamma   90.00
#
_symmetry.space_group_name_H-M   'P 1'
#
loop_
_entity.id
_entity.type
_entity.pdbx_description
1 polymer ?
#
loop_
_entity_poly.entity_id
_entity_poly.type
_entity_poly.pdbx_seq_one_letter_code
_entity_poly.pdbx_strand_id
1 'polypeptide(L)'
;MLKAINSMMMDMLAAISRKDYEDRRRRQKQGIEKAKKEGKYQGRKPDLELHEKIYKLRVGNQMSVNETAKMIGVSARTVVRVVKKMNAQREGE
;
A
#
# COMPACT_ATOMS: atom_id res chain seq x y z
N MET A 1 49.95 16.91 4.46
CA MET A 1 49.15 17.67 5.45
C MET A 1 47.74 17.98 4.92
N LEU A 2 47.58 18.66 3.78
CA LEU A 2 46.27 18.98 3.18
C LEU A 2 45.37 17.75 2.90
N LYS A 3 45.94 16.64 2.42
CA LYS A 3 45.19 15.40 2.17
C LYS A 3 44.54 14.82 3.44
N ALA A 4 45.24 14.85 4.57
CA ALA A 4 44.73 14.32 5.83
C ALA A 4 43.60 15.19 6.40
N ILE A 5 43.72 16.51 6.28
CA ILE A 5 42.66 17.45 6.68
C ILE A 5 41.40 17.23 5.83
N ASN A 6 41.54 17.11 4.51
CA ASN A 6 40.40 16.85 3.63
C ASN A 6 39.73 15.50 3.92
N SER A 7 40.51 14.46 4.21
CA SER A 7 39.96 13.16 4.62
C SER A 7 39.18 13.25 5.94
N MET A 8 39.75 13.86 6.98
CA MET A 8 39.04 14.04 8.26
C MET A 8 37.78 14.89 8.13
N MET A 9 37.80 15.92 7.29
CA MET A 9 36.61 16.72 6.99
C MET A 9 35.51 15.88 6.32
N MET A 10 35.87 15.04 5.35
CA MET A 10 34.92 14.14 4.71
C MET A 10 34.34 13.11 5.69
N ASP A 11 35.16 12.53 6.56
CA ASP A 11 34.71 11.59 7.57
C ASP A 11 33.75 12.24 8.57
N MET A 12 34.03 13.48 8.96
CA MET A 12 33.14 14.25 9.83
C MET A 12 31.79 14.54 9.14
N LEU A 13 31.80 14.97 7.88
CA LEU A 13 30.57 15.21 7.11
C LEU A 13 29.75 13.92 6.92
N ALA A 14 30.41 12.80 6.68
CA ALA A 14 29.77 11.50 6.57
C ALA A 14 29.11 11.09 7.90
N ALA A 15 29.80 11.28 9.02
CA ALA A 15 29.28 10.98 10.36
C ALA A 15 28.05 11.83 10.71
N ILE A 16 28.11 13.15 10.45
CA ILE A 16 26.97 14.07 10.67
C ILE A 16 25.77 13.66 9.80
N SER A 17 26.00 13.44 8.50
CA SER A 17 24.95 13.06 7.56
C SER A 17 24.26 11.76 7.97
N ARG A 18 25.04 10.80 8.47
CA ARG A 18 24.51 9.52 8.96
C ARG A 18 23.64 9.69 10.19
N LYS A 19 24.11 10.47 11.18
CA LYS A 19 23.35 10.77 12.40
C LYS A 19 22.01 11.42 12.08
N ASP A 20 22.00 12.43 11.22
CA ASP A 20 20.78 13.15 10.83
C ASP A 20 19.78 12.24 10.09
N TYR A 21 20.27 11.31 9.27
CA TYR A 21 19.44 10.32 8.62
C TYR A 21 18.79 9.37 9.64
N GLU A 22 19.56 8.87 10.60
CA GLU A 22 19.05 7.97 11.66
C GLU A 22 18.04 8.68 12.55
N ASP A 23 18.28 9.96 12.89
CA ASP A 23 17.36 10.77 13.68
C ASP A 23 16.04 11.04 12.96
N ARG A 24 16.07 11.32 11.65
CA ARG A 24 14.85 11.45 10.84
C ARG A 24 14.05 10.15 10.82
N ARG A 25 14.71 9.01 10.61
CA ARG A 25 14.07 7.69 10.65
C ARG A 25 13.45 7.39 12.02
N ARG A 26 14.16 7.71 13.10
CA ARG A 26 13.67 7.51 14.47
C ARG A 26 12.38 8.30 14.72
N ARG A 27 12.37 9.59 14.38
CA ARG A 27 11.18 10.45 14.49
C ARG A 27 10.03 9.98 13.61
N GLN A 28 10.33 9.58 12.37
CA GLN A 28 9.33 9.03 11.46
C GLN A 28 8.68 7.76 12.04
N LYS A 29 9.48 6.83 12.58
CA LYS A 29 8.97 5.61 13.23
C LYS A 29 8.05 5.93 14.41
N GLN A 30 8.45 6.84 15.29
CA GLN A 30 7.61 7.29 16.42
C GLN A 30 6.27 7.87 15.92
N GLY A 31 6.31 8.71 14.87
CA GLY A 31 5.10 9.25 14.25
C GLY A 31 4.20 8.19 13.63
N ILE A 32 4.79 7.21 12.92
CA ILE A 32 4.07 6.07 12.34
C ILE A 32 3.42 5.24 13.45
N GLU A 33 4.14 4.91 14.52
CA GLU A 33 3.60 4.15 15.65
C GLU A 33 2.42 4.86 16.30
N LYS A 34 2.54 6.17 16.54
CA LYS A 34 1.43 6.98 17.07
C LYS A 34 0.21 6.94 16.13
N ALA A 35 0.41 7.19 14.83
CA ALA A 35 -0.67 7.18 13.87
C ALA A 35 -1.28 5.78 13.63
N LYS A 36 -0.51 4.70 13.80
CA LYS A 36 -1.02 3.32 13.82
C LYS A 36 -1.91 3.07 15.04
N LYS A 37 -1.49 3.51 16.24
CA LYS A 37 -2.31 3.43 17.47
C LYS A 37 -3.60 4.23 17.34
N GLU A 38 -3.55 5.38 16.67
CA GLU A 38 -4.73 6.21 16.35
C GLU A 38 -5.58 5.65 15.18
N GLY A 39 -5.22 4.51 14.60
CA GLY A 39 -6.01 3.87 13.54
C GLY A 39 -6.00 4.58 12.18
N LYS A 40 -5.09 5.54 11.95
CA LYS A 40 -5.01 6.32 10.71
C LYS A 40 -4.57 5.50 9.49
N TYR A 41 -3.81 4.42 9.71
CA TYR A 41 -3.35 3.53 8.65
C TYR A 41 -4.40 2.48 8.31
N GLN A 42 -5.30 2.80 7.37
CA GLN A 42 -6.35 1.90 6.88
C GLN A 42 -5.98 1.17 5.57
N GLY A 43 -4.76 1.38 5.07
CA GLY A 43 -4.31 0.84 3.79
C GLY A 43 -5.01 1.48 2.58
N ARG A 44 -4.92 0.81 1.42
CA ARG A 44 -5.63 1.27 0.21
C ARG A 44 -7.12 1.00 0.37
N LYS A 45 -7.93 2.07 0.35
CA LYS A 45 -9.39 1.95 0.39
C LYS A 45 -9.89 1.20 -0.85
N PRO A 46 -10.81 0.24 -0.68
CA PRO A 46 -11.42 -0.46 -1.82
C PRO A 46 -12.28 0.52 -2.63
N ASP A 47 -12.28 0.33 -3.95
CA ASP A 47 -13.21 1.00 -4.84
C ASP A 47 -14.53 0.20 -4.83
N LEU A 48 -15.51 0.70 -4.08
CA LEU A 48 -16.79 0.03 -3.87
C LEU A 48 -17.65 0.00 -5.14
N GLU A 49 -17.61 1.06 -5.95
CA GLU A 49 -18.37 1.12 -7.20
C GLU A 49 -17.85 0.10 -8.21
N LEU A 50 -16.53 -0.01 -8.32
CA LEU A 50 -15.90 -1.02 -9.15
C LEU A 50 -16.27 -2.43 -8.69
N HIS A 51 -16.28 -2.67 -7.38
CA HIS A 51 -16.64 -3.97 -6.82
C HIS A 51 -18.09 -4.36 -7.12
N GLU A 52 -19.04 -3.42 -6.97
CA GLU A 52 -20.44 -3.63 -7.33
C GLU A 52 -20.61 -3.94 -8.83
N LYS A 53 -19.91 -3.22 -9.70
CA LYS A 53 -19.92 -3.50 -11.16
C LYS A 53 -19.42 -4.90 -11.47
N ILE A 54 -18.30 -5.31 -10.87
CA ILE A 54 -17.74 -6.67 -11.01
C ILE A 54 -18.77 -7.71 -10.56
N TYR A 55 -19.43 -7.48 -9.43
CA TYR A 55 -20.40 -8.43 -8.88
C TYR A 55 -21.63 -8.57 -9.78
N LYS A 56 -22.20 -7.47 -10.26
CA LYS A 56 -23.35 -7.48 -11.17
C LYS A 56 -23.02 -8.22 -12.47
N LEU A 57 -21.85 -7.97 -13.06
CA LEU A 57 -21.44 -8.62 -14.30
C LEU A 57 -21.13 -10.11 -14.11
N ARG A 58 -20.47 -10.49 -13.01
CA ARG A 58 -20.11 -11.89 -12.78
C ARG A 58 -21.25 -12.74 -12.23
N VAL A 59 -21.95 -12.27 -11.20
CA VAL A 59 -23.00 -13.03 -10.50
C VAL A 59 -24.37 -12.77 -11.12
N GLY A 60 -24.70 -11.52 -11.42
CA GLY A 60 -25.98 -11.16 -12.05
C GLY A 60 -26.09 -11.65 -13.50
N ASN A 61 -25.09 -11.35 -14.33
CA ASN A 61 -25.09 -11.70 -15.75
C ASN A 61 -24.36 -13.03 -16.07
N GLN A 62 -23.87 -13.75 -15.04
CA GLN A 62 -23.17 -15.04 -15.16
C GLN A 62 -21.93 -15.07 -16.09
N MET A 63 -21.37 -13.90 -16.45
CA MET A 63 -20.24 -13.77 -17.37
C MET A 63 -18.97 -14.45 -16.84
N SER A 64 -18.09 -14.96 -17.71
CA SER A 64 -16.84 -15.58 -17.25
C SER A 64 -15.91 -14.56 -16.56
N VAL A 65 -14.98 -15.07 -15.74
CA VAL A 65 -14.00 -14.24 -15.02
C VAL A 65 -13.14 -13.43 -15.99
N ASN A 66 -12.72 -14.03 -17.10
CA ASN A 66 -11.86 -13.40 -18.09
C ASN A 66 -12.61 -12.34 -18.91
N GLU A 67 -13.88 -12.57 -19.25
CA GLU A 67 -14.69 -11.58 -19.97
C GLU A 67 -15.01 -10.38 -19.09
N THR A 68 -15.40 -10.62 -17.84
CA THR A 68 -15.64 -9.56 -16.84
C THR A 68 -14.39 -8.71 -16.63
N ALA A 69 -13.22 -9.36 -16.52
CA ALA A 69 -11.92 -8.70 -16.38
C ALA A 69 -11.60 -7.80 -17.58
N LYS A 70 -11.81 -8.29 -18.80
CA LYS A 70 -11.58 -7.53 -20.04
C LYS A 70 -12.54 -6.34 -20.17
N MET A 71 -13.82 -6.52 -19.87
CA MET A 71 -14.84 -5.48 -20.00
C MET A 71 -14.61 -4.31 -19.03
N ILE A 72 -14.16 -4.61 -17.81
CA ILE A 72 -13.96 -3.61 -16.76
C ILE A 72 -12.51 -3.06 -16.76
N GLY A 73 -11.58 -3.73 -17.44
CA GLY A 73 -10.17 -3.32 -17.48
C GLY A 73 -9.40 -3.68 -16.20
N VAL A 74 -9.75 -4.79 -15.53
CA VAL A 74 -9.09 -5.24 -14.30
C VAL A 74 -8.47 -6.62 -14.47
N SER A 75 -7.55 -6.99 -13.57
CA SER A 75 -7.00 -8.36 -13.58
C SER A 75 -8.07 -9.40 -13.23
N ALA A 76 -7.99 -10.59 -13.82
CA ALA A 76 -8.85 -11.73 -13.46
C ALA A 76 -8.79 -12.04 -11.94
N ARG A 77 -7.61 -11.86 -11.33
CA ARG A 77 -7.42 -12.05 -9.88
C ARG A 77 -8.20 -11.03 -9.05
N THR A 78 -8.34 -9.79 -9.54
CA THR A 78 -9.19 -8.77 -8.92
C THR A 78 -10.64 -9.22 -8.91
N VAL A 79 -11.15 -9.73 -10.05
CA VAL A 79 -12.53 -10.23 -10.17
C VAL A 79 -12.79 -11.34 -9.15
N VAL A 80 -11.94 -12.38 -9.12
CA VAL A 80 -12.10 -13.51 -8.18
C VAL A 80 -12.05 -13.05 -6.73
N ARG A 81 -11.07 -12.20 -6.38
CA ARG A 81 -10.92 -11.68 -5.01
C ARG A 81 -12.14 -10.87 -4.57
N VAL A 82 -12.68 -10.03 -5.45
CA VAL A 82 -13.84 -9.19 -5.16
C VAL A 82 -15.10 -10.03 -4.97
N VAL A 83 -15.38 -10.96 -5.89
CA VAL A 83 -16.56 -11.84 -5.78
C VAL A 83 -16.51 -12.68 -4.52
N LYS A 84 -15.36 -13.31 -4.21
CA LYS A 84 -15.18 -14.07 -2.97
C LYS A 84 -15.44 -13.19 -1.74
N LYS A 85 -14.92 -11.97 -1.72
CA LYS A 85 -15.10 -11.04 -0.60
C LYS A 85 -16.57 -10.62 -0.45
N MET A 86 -17.26 -10.33 -1.55
CA MET A 86 -18.67 -9.90 -1.51
C MET A 86 -19.62 -11.05 -1.15
N ASN A 87 -19.35 -12.28 -1.59
CA ASN A 87 -20.11 -13.45 -1.15
C ASN A 87 -19.94 -13.66 0.36
N ALA A 88 -18.70 -13.65 0.87
CA ALA A 88 -18.45 -13.80 2.30
C ALA A 88 -19.08 -12.66 3.15
N GLN A 89 -19.20 -11.45 2.60
CA GLN A 89 -19.90 -10.35 3.27
C GLN A 89 -21.42 -10.56 3.32
N ARG A 90 -22.01 -11.13 2.26
CA ARG A 90 -23.46 -11.39 2.17
C ARG A 90 -23.92 -12.69 2.82
N GLU A 91 -23.01 -13.65 3.02
CA GLU A 91 -23.26 -14.91 3.75
C GLU A 91 -23.10 -14.75 5.27
N GLY A 92 -22.41 -13.69 5.71
CA GLY A 92 -22.21 -13.35 7.12
C GLY A 92 -23.21 -12.32 7.66
N GLU A 93 -24.15 -11.86 6.83
CA GLU A 93 -25.36 -11.11 7.18
C GLU A 93 -26.54 -12.07 7.29
#